data_AF-Q23J67-F1
#
_entry.id   AF-Q23J67-F1
#
_cell.length_a   1.000
_cell.length_b   1.000
_cell.length_c   1.000
_cell.angle_alpha   90.00
_cell.angle_beta   90.00
_cell.angle_gamma   90.00
#
_symmetry.space_group_name_H-M   'P 1'
#
loop_
_entity.id
_entity.type
_entity.pdbx_description
1 polymer ?
#
loop_
_entity_poly.entity_id
_entity_poly.type
_entity_poly.pdbx_seq_one_letter_code
_entity_poly.pdbx_strand_id
1 'polypeptide(L)'
;MMLKITISFLLFVGLALSDKIPGLDATCVQGNGDCSMCQTPPYGTWINGKLNKKCAINQCDTSRKLFAQRSVSDEFCSSCPTDLDSRGTHAQQIYANYDRSFCVGAQNSCTNRKGFDWTDFDCDACGHPDGKFAKADKTGCTSSVSIAGKAVPCQSNNSCDECPQYTSFNWVLTNGSQKNCQLYSYLAAIFPKQYLTDLMCSSNPDLANTNLFASMDQSICVNTPAIVGNPVPCQKNGNCDNCPAYTGFSWQLTKNSQTHCQISSCFANNFPSQGLTDLFCGSCPQDFETKKRTVASKDQRNCDIPDPEQTDPNQPQDQKPKQQQSFNQLLSFSLIILSAQLIYLIL
;
A
#
# COMPACT_ATOMS: atom_id res chain seq x y z
N MET A 1 7.34 8.62 -53.13
CA MET A 1 7.84 9.69 -52.25
C MET A 1 6.72 10.42 -51.52
N MET A 2 5.59 10.73 -52.17
CA MET A 2 4.46 11.43 -51.52
C MET A 2 3.84 10.71 -50.31
N LEU A 3 3.67 9.38 -50.35
CA LEU A 3 3.07 8.61 -49.24
C LEU A 3 3.85 8.73 -47.90
N LYS A 4 5.18 8.85 -47.95
CA LYS A 4 6.00 9.03 -46.74
C LYS A 4 5.82 10.42 -46.12
N ILE A 5 5.60 11.45 -46.94
CA ILE A 5 5.38 12.82 -46.47
C ILE A 5 4.01 12.91 -45.80
N THR A 6 2.97 12.26 -46.34
CA THR A 6 1.62 12.28 -45.75
C THR A 6 1.57 11.56 -44.40
N ILE A 7 2.25 10.41 -44.26
CA ILE A 7 2.31 9.67 -42.98
C ILE A 7 3.09 10.48 -41.93
N SER A 8 4.21 11.11 -42.30
CA SER A 8 4.93 12.02 -41.38
C SER A 8 4.08 13.21 -40.97
N PHE A 9 3.30 13.80 -41.89
CA PHE A 9 2.43 14.94 -41.57
C PHE A 9 1.29 14.54 -40.64
N LEU A 10 0.67 13.37 -40.84
CA LEU A 10 -0.38 12.85 -39.96
C LEU A 10 0.15 12.51 -38.56
N LEU A 11 1.36 11.94 -38.46
CA LEU A 11 2.04 11.72 -37.17
C LEU A 11 2.39 13.04 -36.47
N PHE A 12 2.80 14.06 -37.23
CA PHE A 12 3.09 15.39 -36.67
C PHE A 12 1.84 16.12 -36.19
N VAL A 13 0.74 16.05 -36.94
CA VAL A 13 -0.56 16.63 -36.56
C VAL A 13 -1.14 15.90 -35.33
N GLY A 14 -1.00 14.57 -35.26
CA GLY A 14 -1.41 13.78 -34.09
C GLY A 14 -0.62 14.11 -32.82
N LEU A 15 0.66 14.47 -32.93
CA LEU A 15 1.50 14.89 -31.79
C LEU A 15 1.31 16.36 -31.40
N ALA A 16 0.78 17.21 -32.29
CA ALA A 16 0.55 18.63 -32.03
C ALA A 16 -0.80 18.91 -31.32
N LEU A 17 -1.72 17.95 -31.34
CA LEU A 17 -2.95 17.98 -30.55
C LEU A 17 -2.66 17.38 -29.15
N SER A 18 -1.84 18.09 -28.37
CA SER A 18 -1.83 17.87 -26.92
C SER A 18 -3.21 18.33 -26.43
N ASP A 19 -4.11 17.38 -26.23
CA ASP A 19 -5.51 17.65 -25.91
C ASP A 19 -5.61 18.44 -24.61
N LYS A 20 -5.88 19.74 -24.76
CA LYS A 20 -6.25 20.61 -23.65
C LYS A 20 -7.60 20.14 -23.14
N ILE A 21 -7.62 19.42 -22.02
CA ILE A 21 -8.85 18.98 -21.37
C ILE A 21 -9.28 20.03 -20.33
N PRO A 22 -10.59 20.31 -20.20
CA PRO A 22 -11.09 21.05 -19.05
C PRO A 22 -10.70 20.34 -17.76
N GLY A 23 -10.30 21.12 -16.76
CA GLY A 23 -9.98 20.63 -15.43
C GLY A 23 -11.18 20.08 -14.69
N LEU A 24 -10.88 19.39 -13.60
CA LEU A 24 -11.85 18.93 -12.63
C LEU A 24 -12.35 20.10 -11.76
N ASP A 25 -13.52 19.91 -11.17
CA ASP A 25 -14.11 20.85 -10.23
C ASP A 25 -13.29 20.89 -8.93
N ALA A 26 -12.70 22.05 -8.64
CA ALA A 26 -11.92 22.33 -7.45
C ALA A 26 -12.62 23.37 -6.55
N THR A 27 -12.24 23.39 -5.28
CA THR A 27 -12.73 24.39 -4.31
C THR A 27 -11.72 25.51 -4.21
N CYS A 28 -12.12 26.74 -4.53
CA CYS A 28 -11.29 27.91 -4.23
C CYS A 28 -11.54 28.39 -2.81
N VAL A 29 -10.47 28.51 -2.02
CA VAL A 29 -10.52 28.81 -0.58
C VAL A 29 -11.27 30.10 -0.26
N GLN A 30 -11.32 31.08 -1.18
CA GLN A 30 -11.86 32.42 -0.92
C GLN A 30 -13.19 32.73 -1.62
N GLY A 31 -13.74 31.83 -2.45
CA GLY A 31 -14.77 32.22 -3.42
C GLY A 31 -16.22 31.85 -3.11
N ASN A 32 -16.51 30.84 -2.28
CA ASN A 32 -17.88 30.27 -2.15
C ASN A 32 -18.59 30.04 -3.50
N GLY A 33 -17.83 29.74 -4.56
CA GLY A 33 -18.31 29.61 -5.94
C GLY A 33 -17.94 30.73 -6.91
N ASP A 34 -17.37 31.84 -6.43
CA ASP A 34 -16.80 32.87 -7.28
C ASP A 34 -15.38 32.50 -7.70
N CYS A 35 -15.24 32.16 -8.98
CA CYS A 35 -13.97 31.73 -9.56
C CYS A 35 -12.99 32.87 -9.83
N SER A 36 -13.42 34.13 -9.74
CA SER A 36 -12.52 35.29 -9.80
C SER A 36 -11.65 35.43 -8.55
N MET A 37 -12.07 34.82 -7.43
CA MET A 37 -11.35 34.82 -6.15
C MET A 37 -10.31 33.70 -6.04
N CYS A 38 -10.18 32.85 -7.06
CA CYS A 38 -9.16 31.82 -7.10
C CYS A 38 -7.78 32.44 -7.39
N GLN A 39 -6.71 31.87 -6.82
CA GLN A 39 -5.35 32.29 -7.14
C GLN A 39 -5.12 32.16 -8.66
N THR A 40 -4.50 33.16 -9.28
CA THR A 40 -4.18 33.12 -10.71
C THR A 40 -3.36 31.86 -11.02
N PRO A 41 -3.87 30.96 -11.90
CA PRO A 41 -3.18 29.73 -12.18
C PRO A 41 -1.96 30.00 -13.08
N PRO A 42 -0.92 29.15 -13.03
CA PRO A 42 0.24 29.26 -13.91
C PRO A 42 -0.13 29.18 -15.40
N TYR A 43 -1.23 28.51 -15.74
CA TYR A 43 -1.80 28.51 -17.08
C TYR A 43 -3.33 28.39 -17.05
N GLY A 44 -3.97 28.75 -18.16
CA GLY A 44 -5.42 28.70 -18.32
C GLY A 44 -6.13 29.80 -17.52
N THR A 45 -7.45 29.69 -17.41
CA THR A 45 -8.28 30.59 -16.61
C THR A 45 -9.30 29.80 -15.82
N TRP A 46 -9.57 30.24 -14.60
CA TRP A 46 -10.67 29.72 -13.82
C TRP A 46 -12.01 30.04 -14.49
N ILE A 47 -12.85 29.01 -14.61
CA ILE A 47 -14.23 29.09 -15.06
C ILE A 47 -15.13 28.42 -14.03
N ASN A 48 -16.43 28.69 -14.10
CA ASN A 48 -17.40 27.99 -13.27
C ASN A 48 -17.34 26.48 -13.55
N GLY A 49 -17.20 25.70 -12.48
CA GLY A 49 -17.22 24.25 -12.53
C GLY A 49 -18.60 23.69 -12.86
N LYS A 50 -18.68 22.37 -13.06
CA LYS A 50 -19.94 21.66 -13.31
C LYS A 50 -20.81 21.58 -12.05
N LEU A 51 -20.18 21.46 -10.90
CA LEU A 51 -20.80 21.42 -9.60
C LEU A 51 -21.02 22.85 -9.06
N ASN A 52 -22.15 23.03 -8.36
CA ASN A 52 -22.50 24.31 -7.77
C ASN A 52 -21.39 24.78 -6.81
N LYS A 53 -20.99 26.04 -6.97
CA LYS A 53 -19.93 26.70 -6.18
C LYS A 53 -18.53 26.08 -6.29
N LYS A 54 -18.23 25.40 -7.40
CA LYS A 54 -16.88 24.93 -7.73
C LYS A 54 -16.33 25.68 -8.94
N CYS A 55 -15.02 25.61 -9.08
CA CYS A 55 -14.29 26.23 -10.19
C CYS A 55 -13.43 25.18 -10.87
N ALA A 56 -13.26 25.31 -12.18
CA ALA A 56 -12.38 24.46 -12.97
C ALA A 56 -11.46 25.33 -13.82
N ILE A 57 -10.27 24.83 -14.13
CA ILE A 57 -9.41 25.47 -15.12
C ILE A 57 -9.89 25.07 -16.51
N ASN A 58 -10.14 26.03 -17.38
CA ASN A 58 -10.69 25.76 -18.71
C ASN A 58 -9.80 24.86 -19.59
N GLN A 59 -8.50 24.86 -19.34
CA GLN A 59 -7.50 24.14 -20.14
C GLN A 59 -6.38 23.64 -19.24
N CYS A 60 -6.41 22.36 -18.87
CA CYS A 60 -5.29 21.67 -18.24
C CYS A 60 -4.27 21.24 -19.29
N ASP A 61 -3.01 21.61 -19.09
CA ASP A 61 -1.89 21.07 -19.86
C ASP A 61 -1.35 19.82 -19.15
N THR A 62 -1.53 18.66 -19.79
CA THR A 62 -1.03 17.37 -19.29
C THR A 62 0.44 17.16 -19.61
N SER A 63 1.03 17.99 -20.48
CA SER A 63 2.46 17.99 -20.73
C SER A 63 3.15 18.66 -19.53
N ARG A 64 3.81 17.85 -18.68
CA ARG A 64 4.53 18.28 -17.45
C ARG A 64 5.59 19.39 -17.64
N LYS A 65 5.72 19.93 -18.85
CA LYS A 65 6.69 20.94 -19.28
C LYS A 65 6.41 22.35 -18.77
N LEU A 66 5.20 22.67 -18.29
CA LEU A 66 4.83 24.04 -17.90
C LEU A 66 5.08 24.39 -16.43
N PHE A 67 5.33 23.41 -15.54
CA PHE A 67 5.40 23.68 -14.10
C PHE A 67 6.70 24.36 -13.62
N ALA A 68 7.64 24.61 -14.52
CA ALA A 68 8.85 25.40 -14.21
C ALA A 68 8.55 26.87 -13.89
N GLN A 69 7.32 27.35 -14.14
CA GLN A 69 6.88 28.70 -13.76
C GLN A 69 6.18 28.65 -12.38
N ARG A 70 6.88 29.17 -11.38
CA ARG A 70 6.48 29.23 -9.95
C ARG A 70 5.04 29.72 -9.79
N SER A 71 4.28 29.08 -8.87
CA SER A 71 2.94 29.44 -8.33
C SER A 71 1.86 28.36 -8.52
N VAL A 72 2.26 27.09 -8.59
CA VAL A 72 1.31 25.98 -8.49
C VAL A 72 0.63 26.02 -7.11
N SER A 73 -0.70 25.98 -7.07
CA SER A 73 -1.49 25.97 -5.83
C SER A 73 -2.24 24.63 -5.68
N ASP A 74 -2.72 24.32 -4.47
CA ASP A 74 -3.51 23.11 -4.23
C ASP A 74 -4.82 23.13 -5.04
N GLU A 75 -5.43 24.31 -5.19
CA GLU A 75 -6.63 24.48 -6.01
C GLU A 75 -6.34 24.13 -7.46
N PHE A 76 -5.23 24.66 -7.99
CA PHE A 76 -4.77 24.35 -9.32
C PHE A 76 -4.53 22.84 -9.49
N CYS A 77 -3.82 22.19 -8.55
CA CYS A 77 -3.52 20.76 -8.63
C CYS A 77 -4.77 19.88 -8.53
N SER A 78 -5.74 20.31 -7.72
CA SER A 78 -7.04 19.65 -7.62
C SER A 78 -7.84 19.76 -8.94
N SER A 79 -7.68 20.85 -9.68
CA SER A 79 -8.35 21.03 -10.99
C SER A 79 -7.58 20.35 -12.14
N CYS A 80 -6.25 20.40 -12.12
CA CYS A 80 -5.38 19.84 -13.15
C CYS A 80 -4.39 18.80 -12.60
N PRO A 81 -4.84 17.61 -12.14
CA PRO A 81 -3.92 16.58 -11.65
C PRO A 81 -3.03 16.03 -12.79
N THR A 82 -1.72 15.93 -12.54
CA THR A 82 -0.73 15.55 -13.59
C THR A 82 -0.62 14.04 -13.86
N ASP A 83 -1.47 13.26 -13.19
CA ASP A 83 -1.54 11.80 -13.31
C ASP A 83 -2.97 11.30 -13.52
N LEU A 84 -3.79 12.09 -14.24
CA LEU A 84 -5.04 11.58 -14.79
C LEU A 84 -4.71 10.58 -15.89
N ASP A 85 -4.50 9.32 -15.51
CA ASP A 85 -4.76 8.24 -16.45
C ASP A 85 -6.24 8.33 -16.85
N SER A 86 -6.57 7.93 -18.08
CA SER A 86 -7.93 7.99 -18.63
C SER A 86 -8.94 7.11 -17.86
N ARG A 87 -8.52 6.47 -16.77
CA ARG A 87 -9.29 5.58 -15.90
C ARG A 87 -9.53 6.15 -14.50
N GLY A 88 -8.89 7.26 -14.12
CA GLY A 88 -9.14 7.97 -12.86
C GLY A 88 -8.68 7.22 -11.60
N THR A 89 -7.70 6.31 -11.71
CA THR A 89 -7.37 5.34 -10.64
C THR A 89 -6.10 5.64 -9.84
N HIS A 90 -5.34 6.70 -10.16
CA HIS A 90 -4.11 7.03 -9.41
C HIS A 90 -4.40 7.91 -8.18
N ALA A 91 -3.54 7.77 -7.15
CA ALA A 91 -3.51 8.66 -5.99
C ALA A 91 -3.37 10.10 -6.50
N GLN A 92 -4.48 10.85 -6.42
CA GLN A 92 -4.60 12.09 -7.15
C GLN A 92 -3.52 13.06 -6.66
N GLN A 93 -2.67 13.54 -7.56
CA GLN A 93 -1.68 14.57 -7.26
C GLN A 93 -2.39 15.91 -7.14
N ILE A 94 -3.08 16.11 -6.02
CA ILE A 94 -4.03 17.23 -5.81
C ILE A 94 -3.44 18.36 -4.99
N TYR A 95 -2.24 18.19 -4.45
CA TYR A 95 -1.57 19.20 -3.66
C TYR A 95 -0.37 19.76 -4.40
N ALA A 96 -0.11 21.05 -4.27
CA ALA A 96 1.15 21.62 -4.69
C ALA A 96 2.26 21.11 -3.77
N ASN A 97 3.44 20.84 -4.31
CA ASN A 97 4.62 20.53 -3.52
C ASN A 97 5.12 21.79 -2.76
N TYR A 98 6.15 21.64 -1.92
CA TYR A 98 6.60 22.71 -1.03
C TYR A 98 7.02 24.00 -1.76
N ASP A 99 7.77 23.88 -2.86
CA ASP A 99 8.27 25.03 -3.63
C ASP A 99 7.27 25.56 -4.67
N ARG A 100 6.07 24.97 -4.75
CA ARG A 100 5.00 25.35 -5.69
C ARG A 100 5.40 25.23 -7.16
N SER A 101 6.19 24.20 -7.48
CA SER A 101 6.68 23.90 -8.83
C SER A 101 6.09 22.64 -9.45
N PHE A 102 5.31 21.82 -8.73
CA PHE A 102 4.54 20.71 -9.33
C PHE A 102 3.47 20.20 -8.36
N CYS A 103 2.59 19.33 -8.87
CA CYS A 103 1.57 18.66 -8.08
C CYS A 103 2.07 17.31 -7.56
N VAL A 104 1.69 16.95 -6.33
CA VAL A 104 2.13 15.76 -5.62
C VAL A 104 0.97 15.05 -4.94
N GLY A 105 1.11 13.74 -4.78
CA GLY A 105 0.17 12.90 -4.06
C GLY A 105 0.52 12.82 -2.58
N ALA A 106 0.46 13.95 -1.86
CA ALA A 106 0.58 13.97 -0.41
C ALA A 106 -0.76 13.63 0.27
N GLN A 107 -0.77 13.33 1.56
CA GLN A 107 -2.02 13.09 2.31
C GLN A 107 -2.77 14.39 2.58
N ASN A 108 -2.02 15.47 2.81
CA ASN A 108 -2.53 16.81 3.02
C ASN A 108 -1.66 17.81 2.26
N SER A 109 -2.18 19.04 2.12
CA SER A 109 -1.47 20.16 1.49
C SER A 109 -0.03 20.31 2.02
N CYS A 110 0.93 20.49 1.12
CA CYS A 110 2.33 20.77 1.49
C CYS A 110 2.56 22.23 1.88
N THR A 111 1.66 23.15 1.51
CA THR A 111 1.85 24.60 1.66
C THR A 111 0.85 25.25 2.60
N ASN A 112 -0.33 24.64 2.78
CA ASN A 112 -1.42 25.09 3.64
C ASN A 112 -1.78 24.04 4.70
N ARG A 113 -0.77 23.36 5.24
CA ARG A 113 -0.90 22.27 6.22
C ARG A 113 -1.26 22.77 7.63
N LYS A 114 -2.48 23.28 7.83
CA LYS A 114 -2.93 23.71 9.17
C LYS A 114 -3.69 22.59 9.87
N GLY A 115 -3.20 22.18 11.04
CA GLY A 115 -3.88 21.20 11.90
C GLY A 115 -3.70 19.73 11.48
N PHE A 116 -2.78 19.44 10.56
CA PHE A 116 -2.45 18.08 10.14
C PHE A 116 -0.97 17.80 10.40
N ASP A 117 -0.70 16.60 10.92
CA ASP A 117 0.64 16.08 11.16
C ASP A 117 1.41 15.88 9.84
N TRP A 118 2.73 16.00 9.89
CA TRP A 118 3.62 15.53 8.83
C TRP A 118 3.94 14.05 9.01
N THR A 119 3.94 13.29 7.91
CA THR A 119 4.46 11.92 7.81
C THR A 119 5.68 11.91 6.90
N ASP A 120 6.51 10.85 6.93
CA ASP A 120 7.63 10.78 5.97
C ASP A 120 7.11 10.70 4.54
N PHE A 121 6.00 10.01 4.31
CA PHE A 121 5.32 9.99 3.02
C PHE A 121 5.03 11.42 2.53
N ASP A 122 4.53 12.28 3.42
CA ASP A 122 4.30 13.68 3.09
C ASP A 122 5.60 14.46 2.87
N CYS A 123 6.63 14.26 3.71
CA CYS A 123 7.90 14.97 3.59
C CYS A 123 8.63 14.62 2.28
N ASP A 124 8.63 13.34 1.92
CA ASP A 124 9.18 12.85 0.65
C ASP A 124 8.36 13.34 -0.54
N ALA A 125 7.02 13.16 -0.51
CA ALA A 125 6.14 13.60 -1.59
C ALA A 125 6.19 15.12 -1.80
N CYS A 126 6.19 15.92 -0.73
CA CYS A 126 6.20 17.37 -0.80
C CYS A 126 7.56 17.97 -1.21
N GLY A 127 8.65 17.19 -1.18
CA GLY A 127 10.00 17.70 -1.45
C GLY A 127 10.41 18.82 -0.49
N HIS A 128 10.15 18.64 0.81
CA HIS A 128 10.42 19.68 1.82
C HIS A 128 11.93 19.97 1.95
N PRO A 129 12.38 21.24 2.05
CA PRO A 129 13.81 21.59 2.08
C PRO A 129 14.54 21.02 3.30
N ASP A 130 13.85 20.93 4.44
CA ASP A 130 14.43 20.37 5.67
C ASP A 130 14.70 18.86 5.56
N GLY A 131 14.10 18.15 4.59
CA GLY A 131 14.38 16.74 4.30
C GLY A 131 13.13 15.87 4.06
N LYS A 132 13.35 14.56 3.93
CA LYS A 132 12.35 13.58 3.53
C LYS A 132 11.68 12.80 4.68
N PHE A 133 12.02 13.11 5.92
CA PHE A 133 11.46 12.45 7.10
C PHE A 133 10.68 13.44 7.95
N ALA A 134 9.61 13.02 8.59
CA ALA A 134 8.90 13.84 9.55
C ALA A 134 9.71 14.00 10.85
N LYS A 135 9.53 15.15 11.52
CA LYS A 135 10.01 15.39 12.87
C LYS A 135 9.24 14.54 13.87
N ALA A 136 9.86 14.23 15.00
CA ALA A 136 9.22 13.46 16.08
C ALA A 136 7.93 14.11 16.62
N ASP A 137 7.90 15.44 16.67
CA ASP A 137 6.73 16.24 17.07
C ASP A 137 5.70 16.43 15.95
N LYS A 138 5.97 15.89 14.75
CA LYS A 138 5.15 15.93 13.54
C LYS A 138 4.84 17.34 13.00
N THR A 139 5.58 18.36 13.45
CA THR A 139 5.36 19.75 13.05
C THR A 139 6.01 20.13 11.71
N GLY A 140 6.89 19.28 11.18
CA GLY A 140 7.61 19.53 9.93
C GLY A 140 8.48 18.35 9.51
N CYS A 141 9.44 18.60 8.62
CA CYS A 141 10.35 17.61 8.07
C CYS A 141 11.80 17.79 8.56
N THR A 142 12.63 16.78 8.34
CA THR A 142 14.05 16.71 8.70
C THR A 142 14.79 15.75 7.76
N SER A 143 16.12 15.89 7.68
CA SER A 143 16.97 15.12 6.77
C SER A 143 17.34 13.74 7.30
N SER A 144 17.14 13.50 8.59
CA SER A 144 17.41 12.24 9.27
C SER A 144 16.16 11.68 9.92
N VAL A 145 16.04 10.36 9.97
CA VAL A 145 14.98 9.67 10.71
C VAL A 145 14.92 10.21 12.15
N SER A 146 13.75 10.71 12.54
CA SER A 146 13.52 11.22 13.90
C SER A 146 13.18 10.12 14.90
N ILE A 147 12.43 9.11 14.46
CA ILE A 147 11.91 8.04 15.30
C ILE A 147 12.10 6.71 14.56
N ALA A 148 13.13 5.95 14.96
CA ALA A 148 13.26 4.55 14.55
C ALA A 148 12.35 3.65 15.41
N GLY A 149 11.97 2.49 14.87
CA GLY A 149 11.28 1.47 15.66
C GLY A 149 12.17 0.85 16.74
N LYS A 150 11.57 0.14 17.69
CA LYS A 150 12.29 -0.73 18.62
C LYS A 150 12.82 -1.97 17.89
N ALA A 151 13.92 -2.52 18.41
CA ALA A 151 14.51 -3.75 17.91
C ALA A 151 13.58 -4.95 18.16
N VAL A 152 13.31 -5.74 17.13
CA VAL A 152 12.45 -6.93 17.20
C VAL A 152 13.12 -8.14 16.54
N PRO A 153 12.86 -9.37 17.03
CA PRO A 153 13.57 -10.58 16.61
C PRO A 153 12.98 -11.19 15.35
N CYS A 154 13.11 -10.50 14.21
CA CYS A 154 12.68 -10.99 12.89
C CYS A 154 13.81 -11.07 11.86
N GLN A 155 15.06 -10.93 12.30
CA GLN A 155 16.21 -11.05 11.41
C GLN A 155 16.52 -12.52 11.10
N SER A 156 16.83 -12.79 9.83
CA SER A 156 17.34 -14.08 9.38
C SER A 156 18.40 -13.87 8.31
N ASN A 157 19.50 -14.64 8.37
CA ASN A 157 20.60 -14.57 7.41
C ASN A 157 21.16 -13.14 7.14
N ASN A 158 21.29 -12.32 8.19
CA ASN A 158 21.68 -10.90 8.07
C ASN A 158 20.76 -10.05 7.19
N SER A 159 19.50 -10.43 7.08
CA SER A 159 18.46 -9.67 6.39
C SER A 159 17.19 -9.56 7.25
N CYS A 160 16.37 -8.56 6.94
CA CYS A 160 15.08 -8.31 7.57
C CYS A 160 13.90 -8.83 6.73
N ASP A 161 14.16 -9.78 5.83
CA ASP A 161 13.16 -10.32 4.90
C ASP A 161 12.07 -11.14 5.61
N GLU A 162 12.37 -11.70 6.78
CA GLU A 162 11.40 -12.42 7.61
C GLU A 162 10.53 -11.49 8.48
N CYS A 163 10.83 -10.19 8.47
CA CYS A 163 9.94 -9.20 9.07
C CYS A 163 8.72 -8.98 8.15
N PRO A 164 7.54 -8.65 8.72
CA PRO A 164 6.35 -8.33 7.95
C PRO A 164 6.61 -7.21 6.95
N GLN A 165 6.41 -7.50 5.67
CA GLN A 165 6.61 -6.55 4.58
C GLN A 165 5.35 -5.72 4.39
N TYR A 166 5.47 -4.40 4.58
CA TYR A 166 4.42 -3.44 4.26
C TYR A 166 4.96 -2.43 3.27
N THR A 167 4.16 -2.05 2.28
CA THR A 167 4.57 -1.09 1.22
C THR A 167 5.08 0.24 1.76
N SER A 168 4.66 0.60 2.96
CA SER A 168 4.95 1.90 3.57
C SER A 168 5.98 1.84 4.71
N PHE A 169 6.50 0.66 5.06
CA PHE A 169 7.44 0.49 6.16
C PHE A 169 8.63 -0.35 5.72
N ASN A 170 9.83 0.20 5.89
CA ASN A 170 11.07 -0.51 5.61
C ASN A 170 11.70 -0.98 6.92
N TRP A 171 12.10 -2.25 6.98
CA TRP A 171 12.90 -2.79 8.08
C TRP A 171 14.38 -2.66 7.77
N VAL A 172 15.17 -2.30 8.78
CA VAL A 172 16.63 -2.23 8.68
C VAL A 172 17.27 -3.02 9.83
N LEU A 173 18.48 -3.52 9.58
CA LEU A 173 19.27 -4.15 10.63
C LEU A 173 19.54 -3.15 11.76
N THR A 174 19.47 -3.62 13.00
CA THR A 174 19.96 -2.82 14.12
C THR A 174 21.48 -2.85 14.14
N ASN A 175 22.11 -1.67 14.29
CA ASN A 175 23.57 -1.56 14.36
C ASN A 175 24.12 -2.49 15.45
N GLY A 176 24.87 -3.52 15.04
CA GLY A 176 25.55 -4.45 15.94
C GLY A 176 24.75 -5.67 16.41
N SER A 177 23.49 -5.87 15.95
CA SER A 177 22.75 -7.11 16.24
C SER A 177 22.74 -8.06 15.05
N GLN A 178 22.99 -9.35 15.32
CA GLN A 178 22.82 -10.43 14.33
C GLN A 178 21.43 -11.06 14.36
N LYS A 179 20.52 -10.57 15.22
CA LYS A 179 19.19 -11.18 15.42
C LYS A 179 18.01 -10.23 15.38
N ASN A 180 18.25 -8.92 15.25
CA ASN A 180 17.19 -7.94 15.38
C ASN A 180 17.13 -6.98 14.19
N CYS A 181 15.90 -6.67 13.80
CA CYS A 181 15.58 -5.59 12.88
C CYS A 181 14.79 -4.51 13.60
N GLN A 182 14.78 -3.31 13.05
CA GLN A 182 13.93 -2.21 13.51
C GLN A 182 13.29 -1.53 12.31
N LEU A 183 12.16 -0.88 12.53
CA LEU A 183 11.57 -0.03 11.51
C LEU A 183 12.52 1.14 11.23
N TYR A 184 12.81 1.38 9.96
CA TYR A 184 13.68 2.46 9.53
C TYR A 184 13.13 3.81 10.00
N SER A 185 11.83 4.02 9.87
CA SER A 185 11.14 5.16 10.46
C SER A 185 9.72 4.75 10.85
N TYR A 186 9.32 5.10 12.07
CA TYR A 186 7.97 4.87 12.56
C TYR A 186 6.96 5.89 12.01
N LEU A 187 7.45 7.02 11.49
CA LEU A 187 6.64 8.06 10.87
C LEU A 187 6.47 7.85 9.35
N ALA A 188 6.98 6.72 8.82
CA ALA A 188 7.00 6.41 7.40
C ALA A 188 5.62 6.46 6.74
N ALA A 189 4.57 6.14 7.49
CA ALA A 189 3.19 6.24 7.05
C ALA A 189 2.18 6.22 8.21
N ILE A 190 0.90 6.41 7.85
CA ILE A 190 -0.22 6.02 8.70
C ILE A 190 -0.05 4.53 9.02
N PHE A 191 0.05 4.22 10.31
CA PHE A 191 0.15 2.84 10.79
C PHE A 191 -0.96 1.99 10.16
N PRO A 192 -0.66 0.76 9.67
CA PRO A 192 -1.65 -0.03 8.96
C PRO A 192 -2.87 -0.23 9.84
N LYS A 193 -4.05 0.12 9.35
CA LYS A 193 -5.32 -0.15 10.06
C LYS A 193 -5.78 -1.60 9.91
N GLN A 194 -5.01 -2.41 9.20
CA GLN A 194 -5.25 -3.83 8.94
C GLN A 194 -3.90 -4.52 8.86
N TYR A 195 -3.89 -5.83 9.15
CA TYR A 195 -2.70 -6.68 9.04
C TYR A 195 -1.58 -6.35 10.04
N LEU A 196 -1.88 -5.69 11.16
CA LEU A 196 -0.94 -5.58 12.27
C LEU A 196 -0.56 -6.96 12.81
N THR A 197 0.71 -7.08 13.18
CA THR A 197 1.32 -8.21 13.88
C THR A 197 1.86 -7.75 15.22
N ASP A 198 2.07 -8.66 16.16
CA ASP A 198 2.67 -8.32 17.46
C ASP A 198 4.08 -7.76 17.29
N LEU A 199 4.80 -8.24 16.28
CA LEU A 199 6.13 -7.73 15.95
C LEU A 199 6.08 -6.24 15.58
N MET A 200 5.08 -5.84 14.79
CA MET A 200 4.86 -4.44 14.43
C MET A 200 4.43 -3.60 15.65
N CYS A 201 3.57 -4.14 16.51
CA CYS A 201 3.17 -3.50 17.77
C CYS A 201 4.35 -3.35 18.75
N SER A 202 5.20 -4.36 18.86
CA SER A 202 6.39 -4.38 19.70
C SER A 202 7.50 -3.45 19.20
N SER A 203 7.53 -3.17 17.90
CA SER A 203 8.44 -2.20 17.28
C SER A 203 8.03 -0.74 17.54
N ASN A 204 6.82 -0.49 18.07
CA ASN A 204 6.37 0.88 18.34
C ASN A 204 7.13 1.50 19.54
N PRO A 205 7.84 2.63 19.34
CA PRO A 205 8.56 3.30 20.41
C PRO A 205 7.64 4.03 21.40
N ASP A 206 6.50 4.55 20.94
CA ASP A 206 5.57 5.40 21.70
C ASP A 206 4.58 4.59 22.55
N LEU A 207 4.35 3.33 22.20
CA LEU A 207 3.64 2.42 23.09
C LEU A 207 4.56 2.13 24.27
N ALA A 208 4.16 2.63 25.45
CA ALA A 208 4.59 2.03 26.70
C ALA A 208 4.51 0.51 26.54
N ASN A 209 5.44 -0.24 27.14
CA ASN A 209 5.63 -1.69 26.97
C ASN A 209 4.40 -2.56 27.33
N THR A 210 3.22 -1.96 27.44
CA THR A 210 1.92 -2.55 27.61
C THR A 210 1.33 -3.05 26.29
N ASN A 211 1.37 -2.31 25.17
CA ASN A 211 0.59 -2.67 23.96
C ASN A 211 1.42 -3.45 22.92
N LEU A 212 1.83 -4.66 23.28
CA LEU A 212 2.77 -5.46 22.48
C LEU A 212 2.10 -6.35 21.41
N PHE A 213 0.78 -6.51 21.45
CA PHE A 213 0.07 -7.51 20.65
C PHE A 213 -0.89 -6.86 19.66
N ALA A 214 -1.07 -7.44 18.47
CA ALA A 214 -2.12 -7.03 17.56
C ALA A 214 -3.49 -7.50 18.05
N SER A 215 -4.52 -6.68 17.82
CA SER A 215 -5.92 -7.05 18.08
C SER A 215 -6.40 -8.17 17.15
N MET A 216 -7.57 -8.74 17.46
CA MET A 216 -8.15 -9.84 16.68
C MET A 216 -8.43 -9.47 15.21
N ASP A 217 -8.82 -8.22 14.98
CA ASP A 217 -9.03 -7.64 13.65
C ASP A 217 -7.76 -7.04 13.04
N GLN A 218 -6.63 -7.10 13.76
CA GLN A 218 -5.32 -6.60 13.35
C GLN A 218 -5.32 -5.11 12.99
N SER A 219 -6.17 -4.32 13.64
CA SER A 219 -6.33 -2.88 13.39
C SER A 219 -5.70 -1.99 14.44
N ILE A 220 -5.49 -2.50 15.65
CA ILE A 220 -4.88 -1.78 16.78
C ILE A 220 -3.90 -2.67 17.55
N CYS A 221 -3.04 -2.05 18.36
CA CYS A 221 -2.20 -2.74 19.33
C CYS A 221 -2.86 -2.77 20.72
N VAL A 222 -2.88 -3.94 21.35
CA VAL A 222 -3.49 -4.25 22.64
C VAL A 222 -2.47 -4.83 23.60
N ASN A 223 -2.79 -4.86 24.89
CA ASN A 223 -1.87 -5.29 25.95
C ASN A 223 -1.90 -6.77 26.31
N THR A 224 -2.82 -7.51 25.73
CA THR A 224 -2.94 -8.96 25.89
C THR A 224 -3.00 -9.60 24.51
N PRO A 225 -2.35 -10.77 24.32
CA PRO A 225 -2.48 -11.51 23.06
C PRO A 225 -3.95 -11.70 22.70
N ALA A 226 -4.34 -11.27 21.49
CA ALA A 226 -5.72 -11.41 21.06
C ALA A 226 -6.11 -12.88 20.90
N ILE A 227 -5.15 -13.72 20.47
CA ILE A 227 -5.34 -15.14 20.24
C ILE A 227 -4.11 -15.88 20.71
N VAL A 228 -4.22 -16.51 21.87
CA VAL A 228 -3.23 -17.46 22.36
C VAL A 228 -3.44 -18.79 21.63
N GLY A 229 -2.37 -19.49 21.27
CA GLY A 229 -2.46 -20.78 20.61
C GLY A 229 -3.13 -21.84 21.48
N ASN A 230 -3.67 -22.88 20.85
CA ASN A 230 -4.13 -24.07 21.54
C ASN A 230 -2.94 -24.85 22.15
N PRO A 231 -3.15 -25.53 23.29
CA PRO A 231 -2.19 -26.47 23.86
C PRO A 231 -1.84 -27.61 22.89
N VAL A 232 -0.55 -27.87 22.68
CA VAL A 232 -0.04 -29.02 21.92
C VAL A 232 1.02 -29.79 22.72
N PRO A 233 1.12 -31.12 22.54
CA PRO A 233 1.97 -31.98 23.37
C PRO A 233 3.44 -31.96 22.91
N CYS A 234 4.12 -30.82 23.03
CA CYS A 234 5.56 -30.69 22.72
C CYS A 234 6.44 -30.33 23.93
N GLN A 235 5.88 -30.28 25.13
CA GLN A 235 6.62 -29.96 26.35
C GLN A 235 7.55 -31.11 26.77
N LYS A 236 8.76 -30.78 27.25
CA LYS A 236 9.70 -31.75 27.85
C LYS A 236 10.32 -31.16 29.11
N ASN A 237 10.36 -31.92 30.21
CA ASN A 237 10.99 -31.49 31.48
C ASN A 237 10.53 -30.12 32.01
N GLY A 238 9.26 -29.77 31.84
CA GLY A 238 8.76 -28.48 32.31
C GLY A 238 9.08 -27.30 31.38
N ASN A 239 9.61 -27.50 30.17
CA ASN A 239 9.90 -26.42 29.21
C ASN A 239 9.35 -26.71 27.80
N CYS A 240 9.35 -25.66 26.96
CA CYS A 240 8.90 -25.75 25.57
C CYS A 240 10.05 -25.85 24.56
N ASP A 241 11.25 -26.26 25.01
CA ASP A 241 12.46 -26.26 24.17
C ASP A 241 12.43 -27.36 23.10
N ASN A 242 11.55 -28.36 23.28
CA ASN A 242 11.33 -29.43 22.31
C ASN A 242 10.28 -29.05 21.25
N CYS A 243 9.62 -27.90 21.38
CA CYS A 243 8.74 -27.38 20.35
C CYS A 243 9.58 -26.76 19.22
N PRO A 244 9.21 -26.94 17.93
CA PRO A 244 9.97 -26.37 16.83
C PRO A 244 10.04 -24.83 16.94
N ALA A 245 11.20 -24.25 16.67
CA ALA A 245 11.37 -22.81 16.66
C ALA A 245 10.89 -22.21 15.33
N TYR A 246 10.09 -21.14 15.40
CA TYR A 246 9.63 -20.38 14.24
C TYR A 246 9.96 -18.90 14.47
N THR A 247 10.53 -18.23 13.46
CA THR A 247 10.93 -16.82 13.61
C THR A 247 9.73 -15.94 13.95
N GLY A 248 9.87 -15.15 15.02
CA GLY A 248 8.83 -14.24 15.50
C GLY A 248 7.72 -14.90 16.32
N PHE A 249 7.72 -16.22 16.52
CA PHE A 249 6.79 -16.89 17.43
C PHE A 249 7.52 -17.43 18.65
N SER A 250 6.90 -17.34 19.82
CA SER A 250 7.43 -17.89 21.06
C SER A 250 6.45 -18.90 21.66
N TRP A 251 6.97 -20.07 22.04
CA TRP A 251 6.22 -21.04 22.82
C TRP A 251 6.22 -20.63 24.29
N GLN A 252 5.09 -20.87 24.97
CA GLN A 252 4.94 -20.70 26.40
C GLN A 252 4.27 -21.93 27.02
N LEU A 253 4.56 -22.17 28.29
CA LEU A 253 3.85 -23.17 29.07
C LEU A 253 2.39 -22.79 29.21
N THR A 254 1.52 -23.77 29.11
CA THR A 254 0.11 -23.59 29.44
C THR A 254 -0.04 -23.50 30.96
N LYS A 255 -0.85 -22.56 31.47
CA LYS A 255 -0.95 -22.30 32.92
C LYS A 255 -1.36 -23.53 33.76
N ASN A 256 -1.98 -24.53 33.12
CA ASN A 256 -2.58 -25.69 33.79
C ASN A 256 -2.06 -27.05 33.28
N SER A 257 -1.01 -27.11 32.45
CA SER A 257 -0.47 -28.38 31.95
C SER A 257 1.04 -28.49 32.17
N GLN A 258 1.47 -29.68 32.57
CA GLN A 258 2.88 -30.06 32.64
C GLN A 258 3.36 -30.78 31.38
N THR A 259 2.47 -30.99 30.40
CA THR A 259 2.78 -31.74 29.17
C THR A 259 2.50 -30.96 27.89
N HIS A 260 1.96 -29.74 27.97
CA HIS A 260 1.56 -28.97 26.80
C HIS A 260 2.15 -27.57 26.79
N CYS A 261 2.57 -27.18 25.59
CA CYS A 261 2.99 -25.82 25.25
C CYS A 261 2.00 -25.22 24.27
N GLN A 262 1.97 -23.90 24.21
CA GLN A 262 1.16 -23.16 23.24
C GLN A 262 1.93 -21.97 22.71
N ILE A 263 1.62 -21.53 21.50
CA ILE A 263 2.17 -20.29 20.96
C ILE A 263 1.59 -19.11 21.77
N SER A 264 2.46 -18.17 22.16
CA SER A 264 2.07 -17.02 23.00
C SER A 264 1.02 -16.14 22.33
N SER A 265 1.14 -15.97 21.01
CA SER A 265 0.19 -15.26 20.17
C SER A 265 0.25 -15.79 18.74
N CYS A 266 -0.90 -16.14 18.17
CA CYS A 266 -1.01 -16.56 16.78
C CYS A 266 -0.90 -15.41 15.78
N PHE A 267 -0.82 -14.16 16.25
CA PHE A 267 -0.55 -12.98 15.42
C PHE A 267 0.86 -12.40 15.63
N ALA A 268 1.76 -13.19 16.22
CA ALA A 268 3.10 -12.73 16.53
C ALA A 268 3.87 -12.28 15.28
N ASN A 269 3.74 -13.03 14.18
CA ASN A 269 4.37 -12.73 12.89
C ASN A 269 3.51 -13.24 11.73
N ASN A 270 3.95 -13.02 10.49
CA ASN A 270 3.44 -13.71 9.31
C ASN A 270 3.58 -15.23 9.48
N PHE A 271 2.59 -15.99 9.01
CA PHE A 271 2.66 -17.46 9.04
C PHE A 271 3.89 -17.94 8.26
N PRO A 272 4.70 -18.86 8.83
CA PRO A 272 5.82 -19.45 8.12
C PRO A 272 5.33 -20.10 6.81
N SER A 273 5.99 -19.80 5.70
CA SER A 273 5.64 -20.38 4.39
C SER A 273 6.19 -21.81 4.22
N GLN A 274 7.14 -22.21 5.06
CA GLN A 274 7.82 -23.51 5.04
C GLN A 274 8.07 -24.03 6.45
N GLY A 275 8.33 -25.33 6.58
CA GLY A 275 8.70 -25.95 7.86
C GLY A 275 7.56 -26.01 8.88
N LEU A 276 6.32 -25.75 8.48
CA LEU A 276 5.15 -25.92 9.32
C LEU A 276 5.02 -27.40 9.75
N THR A 277 4.74 -27.60 11.03
CA THR A 277 4.47 -28.93 11.60
C THR A 277 3.06 -28.96 12.17
N ASP A 278 2.53 -30.17 12.36
CA ASP A 278 1.23 -30.38 13.00
C ASP A 278 1.14 -29.72 14.38
N LEU A 279 2.27 -29.58 15.09
CA LEU A 279 2.33 -28.87 16.37
C LEU A 279 2.03 -27.37 16.22
N PHE A 280 2.57 -26.72 15.18
CA PHE A 280 2.28 -25.31 14.93
C PHE A 280 0.85 -25.13 14.46
N CYS A 281 0.40 -25.93 13.48
CA CYS A 281 -0.95 -25.86 12.94
C CYS A 281 -2.01 -26.19 14.02
N GLY A 282 -1.71 -27.14 14.91
CA GLY A 282 -2.57 -27.48 16.04
C GLY A 282 -2.66 -26.37 17.07
N SER A 283 -1.57 -25.61 17.28
CA SER A 283 -1.57 -24.46 18.19
C SER A 283 -2.23 -23.23 17.57
N CYS A 284 -1.94 -22.89 16.31
CA CYS A 284 -2.52 -21.75 15.61
C CYS A 284 -3.34 -22.20 14.39
N PRO A 285 -4.61 -22.58 14.59
CA PRO A 285 -5.44 -23.11 13.50
C PRO A 285 -5.67 -22.06 12.40
N GLN A 286 -5.59 -22.48 11.13
CA GLN A 286 -5.68 -21.57 9.97
C GLN A 286 -7.08 -20.96 9.72
N ASP A 287 -8.13 -21.38 10.45
CA ASP A 287 -9.48 -20.83 10.32
C ASP A 287 -9.60 -19.32 10.63
N PHE A 288 -8.50 -18.68 11.02
CA PHE A 288 -8.39 -17.21 11.07
C PHE A 288 -8.24 -16.55 9.69
N GLU A 289 -7.70 -17.25 8.67
CA GLU A 289 -7.53 -16.74 7.30
C GLU A 289 -8.82 -16.81 6.48
N THR A 290 -9.73 -17.75 6.75
CA THR A 290 -11.03 -17.86 6.05
C THR A 290 -11.97 -16.70 6.37
N LYS A 291 -11.80 -16.00 7.51
CA LYS A 291 -12.45 -14.70 7.77
C LYS A 291 -11.81 -13.51 7.02
N LYS A 292 -10.67 -13.69 6.35
CA LYS A 292 -9.92 -12.63 5.64
C LYS A 292 -10.05 -12.65 4.12
N ARG A 293 -10.33 -13.79 3.47
CA ARG A 293 -10.30 -13.88 2.00
C ARG A 293 -11.67 -13.68 1.35
N THR A 294 -12.05 -12.41 1.14
CA THR A 294 -12.95 -12.05 0.03
C THR A 294 -12.19 -11.54 -1.20
N VAL A 295 -10.87 -11.30 -1.15
CA VAL A 295 -10.11 -10.92 -2.35
C VAL A 295 -8.64 -11.41 -2.29
N ALA A 296 -8.26 -12.18 -3.32
CA ALA A 296 -6.90 -12.51 -3.79
C ALA A 296 -6.01 -13.52 -3.02
N SER A 297 -5.61 -14.56 -3.80
CA SER A 297 -4.55 -15.57 -3.60
C SER A 297 -5.04 -16.95 -3.13
N LYS A 298 -4.68 -17.99 -3.88
CA LYS A 298 -5.16 -19.39 -3.73
C LYS A 298 -4.04 -20.40 -3.42
N ASP A 299 -2.79 -19.96 -3.24
CA ASP A 299 -1.63 -20.87 -3.27
C ASP A 299 -0.83 -20.93 -1.94
N GLN A 300 -1.48 -21.16 -0.81
CA GLN A 300 -0.80 -21.49 0.45
C GLN A 300 -1.68 -22.39 1.32
N ARG A 301 -1.54 -23.71 1.14
CA ARG A 301 -2.16 -24.72 2.02
C ARG A 301 -1.08 -25.67 2.50
N ASN A 302 -0.68 -25.51 3.76
CA ASN A 302 0.31 -26.37 4.43
C ASN A 302 -0.12 -26.75 5.86
N CYS A 303 -1.36 -26.40 6.27
CA CYS A 303 -2.01 -26.92 7.48
C CYS A 303 -3.31 -27.65 7.14
N ASP A 304 -3.57 -27.96 5.86
CA ASP A 304 -4.63 -28.89 5.50
C ASP A 304 -4.22 -30.24 6.10
N ILE A 305 -4.82 -30.60 7.23
CA ILE A 305 -4.75 -31.97 7.74
C ILE A 305 -5.31 -32.83 6.59
N PRO A 306 -4.55 -33.80 6.05
CA PRO A 306 -5.09 -34.68 5.04
C PRO A 306 -6.36 -35.30 5.61
N ASP A 307 -7.50 -35.01 4.96
CA ASP A 307 -8.77 -35.63 5.30
C ASP A 307 -8.52 -37.15 5.37
N PRO A 308 -8.87 -37.84 6.47
CA PRO A 308 -8.67 -39.27 6.54
C PRO A 308 -9.42 -39.89 5.36
N GLU A 309 -8.63 -40.48 4.46
CA GLU A 309 -9.07 -41.05 3.20
C GLU A 309 -10.22 -42.03 3.44
N GLN A 310 -11.46 -41.55 3.30
CA GLN A 310 -12.63 -42.41 3.21
C GLN A 310 -12.62 -42.98 1.78
N THR A 311 -11.99 -44.14 1.62
CA THR A 311 -12.23 -45.01 0.47
C THR A 311 -13.67 -45.50 0.51
N ASP A 312 -14.58 -44.77 -0.12
CA ASP A 312 -15.88 -45.28 -0.56
C ASP A 312 -15.76 -45.69 -2.04
N PRO A 313 -15.82 -47.00 -2.37
CA PRO A 313 -15.68 -47.47 -3.75
C PRO A 313 -16.92 -47.24 -4.64
N ASN A 314 -17.96 -46.52 -4.21
CA ASN A 314 -19.21 -46.41 -4.98
C ASN A 314 -19.78 -44.98 -5.11
N GLN A 315 -19.04 -44.03 -5.70
CA GLN A 315 -19.67 -42.82 -6.26
C GLN A 315 -19.48 -42.66 -7.78
N PRO A 316 -20.58 -42.40 -8.53
CA PRO A 316 -20.52 -42.09 -9.96
C PRO A 316 -19.92 -40.71 -10.22
N GLN A 317 -19.10 -40.61 -11.27
CA GLN A 317 -18.54 -39.35 -11.76
C GLN A 317 -19.59 -38.51 -12.49
N ASP A 318 -20.03 -37.41 -11.89
CA ASP A 318 -20.78 -36.35 -12.58
C ASP A 318 -19.83 -35.29 -13.15
N GLN A 319 -19.74 -35.26 -14.48
CA GLN A 319 -19.01 -34.24 -15.23
C GLN A 319 -19.85 -32.97 -15.38
N LYS A 320 -19.39 -31.86 -14.80
CA LYS A 320 -19.92 -30.51 -15.05
C LYS A 320 -18.94 -29.72 -15.93
N PRO A 321 -19.38 -29.13 -17.06
CA PRO A 321 -18.50 -28.36 -17.92
C PRO A 321 -18.21 -26.97 -17.32
N LYS A 322 -16.91 -26.60 -17.33
CA LYS A 322 -16.42 -25.25 -17.06
C LYS A 322 -16.59 -24.40 -18.32
N GLN A 323 -17.43 -23.37 -18.26
CA GLN A 323 -17.34 -22.23 -19.17
C GLN A 323 -16.35 -21.22 -18.58
N GLN A 324 -15.21 -21.06 -19.26
CA GLN A 324 -14.24 -20.00 -18.98
C GLN A 324 -14.17 -19.14 -20.25
N GLN A 325 -14.92 -18.04 -20.28
CA GLN A 325 -14.85 -17.04 -21.34
C GLN A 325 -13.67 -16.10 -21.08
N SER A 326 -12.75 -16.07 -22.05
CA SER A 326 -11.58 -15.21 -22.09
C SER A 326 -11.96 -13.76 -22.46
N PHE A 327 -11.60 -12.81 -21.60
CA PHE A 327 -11.80 -11.37 -21.82
C PHE A 327 -10.60 -10.69 -22.54
N ASN A 328 -9.93 -11.41 -23.45
CA ASN A 328 -8.69 -10.95 -24.12
C ASN A 328 -8.81 -10.78 -25.65
N GLN A 329 -10.01 -10.81 -26.23
CA GLN A 329 -10.18 -10.65 -27.69
C GLN A 329 -10.55 -9.25 -28.19
N LEU A 330 -10.83 -8.27 -27.32
CA LEU A 330 -11.28 -6.94 -27.78
C LEU A 330 -10.15 -5.97 -28.14
N LEU A 331 -8.90 -6.21 -27.72
CA LEU A 331 -7.76 -5.34 -28.04
C LEU A 331 -7.07 -5.70 -29.36
N SER A 332 -7.24 -6.92 -29.88
CA SER A 332 -6.66 -7.33 -31.17
C SER A 332 -7.46 -6.83 -32.38
N PHE A 333 -8.77 -6.55 -32.24
CA PHE A 333 -9.58 -6.08 -33.37
C PHE A 333 -9.32 -4.62 -33.75
N SER A 334 -8.97 -3.76 -32.79
CA SER A 334 -8.70 -2.33 -33.07
C SER A 334 -7.40 -2.12 -33.84
N LEU A 335 -6.36 -2.92 -33.60
CA LEU A 335 -5.11 -2.84 -34.38
C LEU A 335 -5.27 -3.42 -35.80
N ILE A 336 -6.10 -4.44 -35.98
CA ILE A 336 -6.32 -5.05 -37.30
C ILE A 336 -7.10 -4.09 -38.22
N ILE A 337 -8.08 -3.35 -37.71
CA ILE A 337 -8.84 -2.37 -38.49
C ILE A 337 -7.95 -1.20 -38.95
N LEU A 338 -7.05 -0.72 -38.09
CA LEU A 338 -6.06 0.30 -38.45
C LEU A 338 -5.06 -0.20 -39.51
N SER A 339 -4.62 -1.45 -39.43
CA SER A 339 -3.72 -2.04 -40.43
C SER A 339 -4.40 -2.30 -41.79
N ALA A 340 -5.67 -2.71 -41.79
CA ALA A 340 -6.44 -2.98 -43.01
C ALA A 340 -6.79 -1.69 -43.78
N GLN A 341 -7.09 -0.59 -43.07
CA GLN A 341 -7.25 0.72 -43.69
C GLN A 341 -5.93 1.27 -44.25
N LEU A 342 -4.80 0.99 -43.60
CA LEU A 342 -3.48 1.38 -44.12
C LEU A 342 -3.13 0.61 -45.41
N ILE A 343 -3.45 -0.68 -45.50
CA ILE A 343 -3.17 -1.50 -46.70
C ILE A 343 -4.05 -1.06 -47.89
N TYR A 344 -5.30 -0.66 -47.64
CA TYR A 344 -6.20 -0.15 -48.69
C TYR A 344 -5.80 1.25 -49.22
N LEU A 345 -4.94 1.97 -48.49
CA LEU A 345 -4.38 3.26 -48.91
C LEU A 345 -3.00 3.14 -49.58
N ILE A 346 -2.40 1.95 -49.55
CA ILE A 346 -1.06 1.67 -50.13
C ILE A 346 -1.16 0.93 -51.48
N LEU A 347 -2.27 0.22 -51.75
CA LEU A 347 -2.61 -0.35 -53.06
C LEU A 347 -3.35 0.67 -53.94
#